data_AF-A0A948N4J7-F1
#
_entry.id   AF-A0A948N4J7-F1
#
_cell.length_a   1.000
_cell.length_b   1.000
_cell.length_c   1.000
_cell.angle_alpha   90.00
_cell.angle_beta   90.00
_cell.angle_gamma   90.00
#
_symmetry.space_group_name_H-M   'P 1'
#
loop_
_entity.id
_entity.type
_entity.pdbx_description
1 polymer ?
#
loop_
_entity_poly.entity_id
_entity_poly.type
_entity_poly.pdbx_seq_one_letter_code
_entity_poly.pdbx_strand_id
1 'polypeptide(L)'
;MNEFGSALGAYLLDNLLGIVTLILAYFAGHAAAKINRKNKIADVVMHCINRYDAIARDKGLIQNKYQAHGYYRRYFGLKSDQFDYWLSGLIDAENISSWLYSLLNSFEQGKRVHYLENGEDRWMTFHEGWEKSKTSHDAPNVVFVRVIERIQELSRSPMDTRSKYYELISLLCTVEKAERDVIKFADISFINRRIRGGDMRAFQKMERKHQTRAGKIEQ
;
A
#
# COMPACT_ATOMS: atom_id res chain seq x y z
N MET A 1 31.11 -57.39 -4.88
CA MET A 1 31.30 -56.05 -5.47
C MET A 1 30.00 -55.39 -5.99
N ASN A 2 28.83 -56.05 -5.94
CA ASN A 2 27.57 -55.46 -6.44
C ASN A 2 26.82 -54.55 -5.44
N GLU A 3 27.07 -54.69 -4.13
CA GLU A 3 26.32 -53.93 -3.11
C GLU A 3 26.65 -52.44 -3.09
N PHE A 4 27.91 -52.07 -3.36
CA PHE A 4 28.36 -50.67 -3.32
C PHE A 4 27.72 -49.82 -4.44
N GLY A 5 27.48 -50.41 -5.62
CA GLY A 5 26.79 -49.75 -6.73
C GLY A 5 25.31 -49.52 -6.45
N SER A 6 24.66 -50.47 -5.76
CA SER A 6 23.24 -50.35 -5.40
C SER A 6 22.97 -49.24 -4.37
N ALA A 7 23.85 -49.11 -3.36
CA ALA A 7 23.73 -48.08 -2.33
C ALA A 7 23.97 -46.66 -2.88
N LEU A 8 24.97 -46.50 -3.75
CA LEU A 8 25.24 -45.22 -4.41
C LEU A 8 24.09 -44.83 -5.35
N GLY A 9 23.52 -45.80 -6.07
CA GLY A 9 22.36 -45.58 -6.94
C GLY A 9 21.13 -45.11 -6.17
N ALA A 10 20.82 -45.74 -5.03
CA ALA A 10 19.71 -45.33 -4.16
C ALA A 10 19.91 -43.92 -3.60
N TYR A 11 21.11 -43.60 -3.12
CA TYR A 11 21.44 -42.27 -2.59
C TYR A 11 21.29 -41.17 -3.66
N LEU A 12 21.77 -41.40 -4.88
CA LEU A 12 21.64 -40.43 -5.98
C LEU A 12 20.16 -40.22 -6.37
N LEU A 13 19.37 -41.29 -6.37
CA LEU A 13 17.94 -41.24 -6.69
C LEU A 13 17.15 -40.47 -5.62
N ASP A 14 17.45 -40.69 -4.34
CA ASP A 14 16.82 -39.96 -3.22
C ASP A 14 17.15 -38.46 -3.26
N ASN A 15 18.40 -38.10 -3.54
CA ASN A 15 18.79 -36.70 -3.69
C ASN A 15 18.10 -36.03 -4.89
N LEU A 16 18.00 -36.74 -6.02
CA LEU A 16 17.29 -36.23 -7.20
C LEU A 16 15.81 -36.00 -6.90
N LEU A 17 15.15 -36.95 -6.21
CA LEU A 17 13.77 -36.81 -5.76
C LEU A 17 13.58 -35.61 -4.81
N GLY A 18 14.53 -35.40 -3.89
CA GLY A 18 14.53 -34.24 -2.99
C GLY A 18 14.61 -32.91 -3.76
N ILE A 19 15.51 -32.82 -4.75
CA ILE A 19 15.65 -31.63 -5.61
C ILE A 19 14.38 -31.39 -6.42
N VAL A 20 13.82 -32.43 -7.05
CA VAL A 20 12.56 -32.32 -7.82
C VAL A 20 11.41 -31.86 -6.92
N THR A 21 11.32 -32.38 -5.69
CA THR A 21 10.29 -31.98 -4.73
C THR A 21 10.43 -30.50 -4.33
N LEU A 22 11.65 -30.02 -4.09
CA LEU A 22 11.91 -28.60 -3.80
C LEU A 22 11.52 -27.70 -4.97
N ILE A 23 11.84 -28.10 -6.20
CA ILE A 23 11.48 -27.36 -7.42
C ILE A 23 9.96 -27.30 -7.57
N LEU A 24 9.27 -28.43 -7.40
CA LEU A 24 7.80 -28.48 -7.46
C LEU A 24 7.16 -27.62 -6.38
N ALA A 25 7.65 -27.68 -5.14
CA ALA A 25 7.17 -26.84 -4.05
C ALA A 25 7.37 -25.34 -4.32
N TYR A 26 8.52 -24.96 -4.91
CA TYR A 26 8.80 -23.59 -5.32
C TYR A 26 7.80 -23.10 -6.39
N PHE A 27 7.58 -23.88 -7.45
CA PHE A 27 6.63 -23.51 -8.50
C PHE A 27 5.18 -23.47 -8.01
N ALA A 28 4.78 -24.44 -7.17
CA ALA A 28 3.45 -24.45 -6.55
C ALA A 28 3.25 -23.22 -5.65
N GLY A 29 4.24 -22.88 -4.82
CA GLY A 29 4.22 -21.68 -3.99
C GLY A 29 4.14 -20.39 -4.82
N HIS A 30 4.88 -20.32 -5.93
CA HIS A 30 4.85 -19.15 -6.82
C HIS A 30 3.50 -19.01 -7.53
N ALA A 31 2.93 -20.11 -8.03
CA ALA A 31 1.60 -20.13 -8.64
C ALA A 31 0.51 -19.73 -7.64
N ALA A 32 0.56 -20.28 -6.41
CA ALA A 32 -0.34 -19.93 -5.33
C ALA A 32 -0.25 -18.44 -4.95
N ALA A 33 0.97 -17.89 -4.84
CA ALA A 33 1.19 -16.46 -4.59
C ALA A 33 0.58 -15.58 -5.69
N LYS A 34 0.73 -15.98 -6.97
CA LYS A 34 0.16 -15.26 -8.11
C LYS A 34 -1.37 -15.29 -8.11
N ILE A 35 -1.99 -16.44 -7.80
CA ILE A 35 -3.45 -16.59 -7.69
C ILE A 35 -3.97 -15.76 -6.51
N ASN A 36 -3.33 -15.85 -5.34
CA ASN A 36 -3.71 -15.06 -4.18
C ASN A 36 -3.64 -13.57 -4.46
N ARG A 37 -2.62 -13.09 -5.17
CA ARG A 37 -2.54 -11.68 -5.59
C ARG A 37 -3.70 -11.29 -6.50
N LYS A 38 -4.05 -12.12 -7.48
CA LYS A 38 -5.20 -11.87 -8.37
C LYS A 38 -6.52 -11.82 -7.62
N ASN A 39 -6.76 -12.78 -6.72
CA ASN A 39 -7.95 -12.80 -5.88
C ASN A 39 -8.02 -11.54 -5.01
N LYS A 40 -6.88 -11.14 -4.42
CA LYS A 40 -6.81 -9.91 -3.62
C LYS A 40 -7.13 -8.65 -4.42
N ILE A 41 -6.67 -8.56 -5.66
CA ILE A 41 -7.02 -7.45 -6.57
C ILE A 41 -8.53 -7.44 -6.84
N ALA A 42 -9.12 -8.60 -7.15
CA ALA A 42 -10.56 -8.71 -7.38
C ALA A 42 -11.38 -8.30 -6.15
N ASP A 43 -10.98 -8.75 -4.95
CA ASP A 43 -11.62 -8.38 -3.69
C ASP A 43 -11.56 -6.87 -3.44
N VAL A 44 -10.40 -6.25 -3.71
CA VAL A 44 -10.21 -4.79 -3.60
C VAL A 44 -11.11 -4.02 -4.56
N VAL A 45 -11.20 -4.48 -5.81
CA VAL A 45 -12.08 -3.85 -6.82
C VAL A 45 -13.54 -3.95 -6.37
N MET A 46 -13.99 -5.13 -5.95
CA MET A 46 -15.35 -5.33 -5.43
C MET A 46 -15.62 -4.48 -4.19
N HIS A 47 -14.65 -4.36 -3.28
CA HIS A 47 -14.75 -3.51 -2.11
C HIS A 47 -14.96 -2.04 -2.50
N CYS A 48 -14.17 -1.52 -3.44
CA CYS A 48 -14.29 -0.15 -3.93
C CYS A 48 -15.65 0.11 -4.60
N ILE A 49 -16.11 -0.82 -5.46
CA ILE A 49 -17.41 -0.72 -6.13
C ILE A 49 -18.55 -0.66 -5.12
N ASN A 50 -18.59 -1.61 -4.17
CA ASN A 50 -19.64 -1.65 -3.14
C ASN A 50 -19.70 -0.36 -2.32
N ARG A 51 -18.52 0.21 -1.97
CA ARG A 51 -18.45 1.50 -1.27
C ARG A 51 -18.92 2.67 -2.14
N TYR A 52 -18.56 2.71 -3.43
CA TYR A 52 -19.06 3.73 -4.35
C TYR A 52 -20.57 3.69 -4.48
N ASP A 53 -21.15 2.50 -4.66
CA ASP A 53 -22.60 2.34 -4.80
C ASP A 53 -23.34 2.79 -3.54
N ALA A 54 -22.80 2.47 -2.36
CA ALA A 54 -23.33 2.95 -1.09
C ALA A 54 -23.27 4.49 -0.99
N ILE A 55 -22.13 5.10 -1.33
CA ILE A 55 -21.97 6.57 -1.28
C ILE A 55 -22.88 7.27 -2.30
N ALA A 56 -23.01 6.72 -3.51
CA ALA A 56 -23.86 7.27 -4.56
C ALA A 56 -25.33 7.22 -4.17
N ARG A 57 -25.78 6.11 -3.60
CA ARG A 57 -27.14 5.95 -3.05
C ARG A 57 -27.41 6.94 -1.92
N ASP A 58 -26.49 7.03 -0.96
CA ASP A 58 -26.62 7.90 0.20
C ASP A 58 -26.67 9.38 -0.17
N LYS A 59 -26.03 9.78 -1.27
CA LYS A 59 -26.03 11.17 -1.74
C LYS A 59 -27.45 11.70 -1.98
N GLY A 60 -28.36 10.86 -2.47
CA GLY A 60 -29.76 11.22 -2.71
C GLY A 60 -30.61 11.29 -1.43
N LEU A 61 -30.08 10.83 -0.30
CA LEU A 61 -30.78 10.75 0.99
C LEU A 61 -30.33 11.84 1.98
N ILE A 62 -29.53 12.80 1.53
CA ILE A 62 -28.97 13.85 2.39
C ILE A 62 -30.05 14.90 2.63
N GLN A 63 -30.51 14.96 3.87
CA GLN A 63 -31.54 15.89 4.34
C GLN A 63 -30.97 16.92 5.31
N ASN A 64 -29.89 16.58 6.03
CA ASN A 64 -29.32 17.46 7.05
C ASN A 64 -27.78 17.51 7.00
N LYS A 65 -27.22 18.46 7.75
CA LYS A 65 -25.79 18.73 7.83
C LYS A 65 -24.95 17.54 8.29
N TYR A 66 -25.49 16.72 9.20
CA TYR A 66 -24.80 15.52 9.70
C TYR A 66 -24.68 14.46 8.60
N GLN A 67 -25.72 14.28 7.80
CA GLN A 67 -25.69 13.39 6.64
C GLN A 67 -24.77 13.91 5.54
N ALA A 68 -24.74 15.22 5.28
CA ALA A 68 -23.80 15.84 4.35
C ALA A 68 -22.34 15.63 4.78
N HIS A 69 -22.05 15.80 6.07
CA HIS A 69 -20.74 15.47 6.63
C HIS A 69 -20.45 13.95 6.51
N GLY A 70 -21.40 13.10 6.86
CA GLY A 70 -21.27 11.65 6.74
C GLY A 70 -20.97 11.18 5.31
N TYR A 71 -21.59 11.82 4.31
CA TYR A 71 -21.30 11.59 2.90
C TYR A 71 -19.84 11.90 2.57
N TYR A 72 -19.34 13.08 2.93
CA TYR A 72 -17.95 13.45 2.66
C TYR A 72 -16.95 12.57 3.41
N ARG A 73 -17.22 12.22 4.67
CA ARG A 73 -16.39 11.28 5.43
C ARG A 73 -16.28 9.93 4.72
N ARG A 74 -17.41 9.36 4.26
CA ARG A 74 -17.40 8.08 3.53
C ARG A 74 -16.68 8.19 2.18
N TYR A 75 -16.87 9.30 1.48
CA TYR A 75 -16.22 9.60 0.21
C TYR A 75 -14.71 9.69 0.36
N PHE A 76 -14.20 10.55 1.25
CA PHE A 76 -12.76 10.69 1.47
C PHE A 76 -12.14 9.44 2.10
N GLY A 77 -12.88 8.70 2.93
CA GLY A 77 -12.45 7.38 3.41
C GLY A 77 -12.24 6.40 2.26
N LEU A 78 -13.15 6.33 1.28
CA LEU A 78 -12.96 5.49 0.09
C LEU A 78 -11.74 5.93 -0.72
N LYS A 79 -11.50 7.24 -0.84
CA LYS A 79 -10.32 7.77 -1.54
C LYS A 79 -9.02 7.43 -0.81
N SER A 80 -9.02 7.41 0.52
CA SER A 80 -7.90 6.94 1.33
C SER A 80 -7.63 5.46 1.09
N ASP A 81 -8.66 4.60 1.15
CA ASP A 81 -8.49 3.16 0.88
C ASP A 81 -7.91 2.90 -0.51
N GLN A 82 -8.44 3.59 -1.52
CA GLN A 82 -7.95 3.54 -2.89
C GLN A 82 -6.47 3.92 -3.01
N PHE A 83 -6.04 4.91 -2.24
CA PHE A 83 -4.65 5.33 -2.18
C PHE A 83 -3.77 4.27 -1.50
N ASP A 84 -4.22 3.69 -0.39
CA ASP A 84 -3.49 2.62 0.32
C ASP A 84 -3.37 1.34 -0.53
N TYR A 85 -4.39 1.02 -1.33
CA TYR A 85 -4.34 -0.08 -2.29
C TYR A 85 -3.36 0.17 -3.44
N TRP A 86 -3.24 1.43 -3.89
CA TRP A 86 -2.19 1.80 -4.84
C TRP A 86 -0.80 1.64 -4.23
N LEU A 87 -0.56 2.13 -3.01
CA LEU A 87 0.70 1.92 -2.30
C LEU A 87 1.04 0.43 -2.10
N SER A 88 0.02 -0.41 -1.93
CA SER A 88 0.15 -1.87 -1.82
C SER A 88 0.37 -2.58 -3.17
N GLY A 89 0.43 -1.85 -4.30
CA GLY A 89 0.59 -2.42 -5.64
C GLY A 89 -0.61 -3.26 -6.11
N LEU A 90 -1.80 -2.99 -5.56
CA LEU A 90 -3.08 -3.62 -5.95
C LEU A 90 -3.86 -2.80 -6.96
N ILE A 91 -3.49 -1.52 -7.13
CA ILE A 91 -4.05 -0.58 -8.09
C ILE A 91 -2.88 0.00 -8.90
N ASP A 92 -3.07 0.12 -10.22
CA ASP A 92 -2.05 0.66 -11.11
C ASP A 92 -1.96 2.20 -11.04
N ALA A 93 -0.84 2.73 -11.56
CA ALA A 93 -0.55 4.15 -11.55
C ALA A 93 -1.56 4.98 -12.38
N GLU A 94 -2.12 4.41 -13.44
CA GLU A 94 -3.07 5.09 -14.32
C GLU A 94 -4.40 5.35 -13.59
N ASN A 95 -4.93 4.33 -12.91
CA ASN A 95 -6.16 4.42 -12.14
C ASN A 95 -6.05 5.43 -10.99
N ILE A 96 -4.98 5.38 -10.20
CA ILE A 96 -4.80 6.35 -9.11
C ILE A 96 -4.64 7.78 -9.64
N SER A 97 -3.94 7.97 -10.77
CA SER A 97 -3.76 9.28 -11.39
C SER A 97 -5.10 9.87 -11.84
N SER A 98 -5.94 9.06 -12.49
CA SER A 98 -7.30 9.44 -12.89
C SER A 98 -8.17 9.82 -11.68
N TRP A 99 -8.07 9.06 -10.58
CA TRP A 99 -8.83 9.35 -9.36
C TRP A 99 -8.38 10.62 -8.67
N LEU A 100 -7.07 10.86 -8.55
CA LEU A 100 -6.57 12.10 -7.97
C LEU A 100 -6.88 13.31 -8.87
N TYR A 101 -6.85 13.14 -10.19
CA TYR A 101 -7.28 14.19 -11.12
C TYR A 101 -8.77 14.52 -10.96
N SER A 102 -9.62 13.52 -10.70
CA SER A 102 -11.02 13.72 -10.34
C SER A 102 -11.20 14.49 -9.03
N LEU A 103 -10.31 14.31 -8.06
CA LEU A 103 -10.28 15.09 -6.82
C LEU A 103 -9.89 16.55 -7.09
N LEU A 104 -8.81 16.77 -7.85
CA LEU A 104 -8.41 18.11 -8.29
C LEU A 104 -9.58 18.85 -8.95
N ASN A 105 -10.22 18.21 -9.94
CA ASN A 105 -11.36 18.79 -10.62
C ASN A 105 -12.55 19.05 -9.68
N SER A 106 -12.76 18.21 -8.66
CA SER A 106 -13.83 18.41 -7.67
C SER A 106 -13.56 19.61 -6.75
N PHE A 107 -12.30 19.90 -6.44
CA PHE A 107 -11.91 21.12 -5.74
C PHE A 107 -12.06 22.35 -6.65
N GLU A 108 -11.58 22.29 -7.89
CA GLU A 108 -11.63 23.41 -8.84
C GLU A 108 -13.07 23.82 -9.18
N GLN A 109 -13.95 22.84 -9.42
CA GLN A 109 -15.35 23.08 -9.74
C GLN A 109 -16.19 23.52 -8.53
N GLY A 110 -15.61 23.53 -7.32
CA GLY A 110 -16.35 23.86 -6.10
C GLY A 110 -17.55 22.94 -5.88
N LYS A 111 -17.41 21.63 -6.17
CA LYS A 111 -18.52 20.68 -6.03
C LYS A 111 -19.13 20.77 -4.64
N ARG A 112 -20.44 20.65 -4.56
CA ARG A 112 -21.17 20.83 -3.30
C ARG A 112 -22.30 19.83 -3.17
N VAL A 113 -22.68 19.58 -1.93
CA VAL A 113 -23.80 18.72 -1.55
C VAL A 113 -24.85 19.57 -0.85
N HIS A 114 -26.09 19.47 -1.32
CA HIS A 114 -27.26 20.13 -0.75
C HIS A 114 -27.68 19.44 0.56
N TYR A 115 -28.20 20.23 1.50
CA TYR A 115 -28.91 19.76 2.68
C TYR A 115 -29.85 20.84 3.21
N LEU A 116 -30.80 20.47 4.08
CA LEU A 116 -31.67 21.41 4.78
C LEU A 116 -31.16 21.64 6.22
N GLU A 117 -31.16 22.90 6.66
CA GLU A 117 -30.85 23.30 8.03
C GLU A 117 -31.92 24.31 8.48
N ASN A 118 -32.73 23.95 9.48
CA ASN A 118 -33.84 24.78 9.97
C ASN A 118 -34.85 25.22 8.88
N GLY A 119 -35.08 24.36 7.89
CA GLY A 119 -35.97 24.66 6.76
C GLY A 119 -35.35 25.51 5.65
N GLU A 120 -34.08 25.90 5.78
CA GLU A 120 -33.35 26.64 4.75
C GLU A 120 -32.45 25.72 3.92
N ASP A 121 -32.36 26.01 2.62
CA ASP A 121 -31.42 25.36 1.71
C ASP A 121 -29.98 25.77 2.02
N ARG A 122 -29.15 24.78 2.36
CA ARG A 122 -27.72 24.96 2.62
C ARG A 122 -26.90 24.02 1.74
N TRP A 123 -25.61 24.35 1.60
CA TRP A 123 -24.68 23.60 0.79
C TRP A 123 -23.40 23.36 1.58
N MET A 124 -22.89 22.14 1.54
CA MET A 124 -21.56 21.81 2.04
C MET A 124 -20.63 21.69 0.85
N THR A 125 -19.58 22.50 0.82
CA THR A 125 -18.60 22.46 -0.27
C THR A 125 -17.67 21.26 -0.14
N PHE A 126 -17.07 20.85 -1.25
CA PHE A 126 -16.05 19.79 -1.27
C PHE A 126 -14.89 20.10 -0.32
N HIS A 127 -14.51 21.38 -0.24
CA HIS A 127 -13.47 21.86 0.66
C HIS A 127 -13.88 21.72 2.14
N GLU A 128 -15.06 22.20 2.51
CA GLU A 128 -15.58 22.04 3.88
C GLU A 128 -15.73 20.56 4.26
N GLY A 129 -16.19 19.73 3.31
CA GLY A 129 -16.29 18.29 3.48
C GLY A 129 -14.95 17.65 3.81
N TRP A 130 -13.88 18.05 3.12
CA TRP A 130 -12.52 17.59 3.42
C TRP A 130 -12.05 18.03 4.81
N GLU A 131 -12.18 19.32 5.11
CA GLU A 131 -11.74 19.89 6.39
C GLU A 131 -12.39 19.22 7.61
N LYS A 132 -13.64 18.79 7.48
CA LYS A 132 -14.33 18.01 8.52
C LYS A 132 -13.91 16.54 8.53
N SER A 133 -13.62 15.96 7.37
CA SER A 133 -13.25 14.55 7.27
C SER A 133 -11.85 14.26 7.81
N LYS A 134 -10.89 15.18 7.62
CA LYS A 134 -9.49 14.99 8.05
C LYS A 134 -9.31 14.90 9.58
N THR A 135 -10.25 15.41 10.36
CA THR A 135 -10.23 15.41 11.84
C THR A 135 -11.13 14.34 12.46
N SER A 136 -11.80 13.53 11.63
CA SER A 136 -12.71 12.48 12.11
C SER A 136 -11.94 11.28 12.69
N HIS A 137 -12.60 10.46 13.51
CA HIS A 137 -11.97 9.31 14.19
C HIS A 137 -11.42 8.25 13.21
N ASP A 138 -11.97 8.17 12.00
CA ASP A 138 -11.44 7.35 10.89
C ASP A 138 -10.57 8.22 9.99
N ALA A 139 -9.61 8.93 10.60
CA ALA A 139 -8.77 9.88 9.88
C ALA A 139 -8.03 9.17 8.74
N PRO A 140 -8.03 9.75 7.53
CA PRO A 140 -7.25 9.20 6.42
C PRO A 140 -5.77 9.08 6.76
N ASN A 141 -5.07 8.20 6.03
CA ASN A 141 -3.62 8.06 6.10
C ASN A 141 -2.94 9.45 6.03
N VAL A 142 -1.96 9.72 6.90
CA VAL A 142 -1.21 10.99 6.94
C VAL A 142 -0.57 11.33 5.58
N VAL A 143 -0.09 10.33 4.84
CA VAL A 143 0.44 10.50 3.48
C VAL A 143 -0.66 10.97 2.54
N PHE A 144 -1.85 10.36 2.62
CA PHE A 144 -3.01 10.78 1.83
C PHE A 144 -3.45 12.20 2.19
N VAL A 145 -3.47 12.58 3.48
CA VAL A 145 -3.77 13.95 3.92
C VAL A 145 -2.86 14.96 3.23
N ARG A 146 -1.54 14.73 3.24
CA ARG A 146 -0.56 15.61 2.57
C ARG A 146 -0.79 15.68 1.06
N VAL A 147 -1.15 14.57 0.43
CA VAL A 147 -1.49 14.56 -1.01
C VAL A 147 -2.71 15.41 -1.29
N ILE A 148 -3.77 15.33 -0.47
CA ILE A 148 -4.97 16.14 -0.64
C ILE A 148 -4.67 17.62 -0.41
N GLU A 149 -3.89 17.98 0.61
CA GLU A 149 -3.46 19.36 0.85
C GLU A 149 -2.72 19.93 -0.37
N ARG A 150 -1.82 19.14 -0.96
CA ARG A 150 -1.12 19.54 -2.19
C ARG A 150 -2.07 19.67 -3.39
N ILE A 151 -3.07 18.80 -3.52
CA ILE A 151 -4.11 18.92 -4.55
C ILE A 151 -4.95 20.20 -4.34
N GLN A 152 -5.25 20.57 -3.11
CA GLN A 152 -5.95 21.82 -2.81
C GLN A 152 -5.13 23.04 -3.21
N GLU A 153 -3.83 23.05 -2.93
CA GLU A 153 -2.91 24.10 -3.41
C GLU A 153 -2.89 24.17 -4.93
N LEU A 154 -2.76 23.02 -5.61
CA LEU A 154 -2.79 22.94 -7.07
C LEU A 154 -4.11 23.45 -7.65
N SER A 155 -5.25 23.16 -7.02
CA SER A 155 -6.56 23.62 -7.49
C SER A 155 -6.69 25.16 -7.51
N ARG A 156 -5.96 25.85 -6.63
CA ARG A 156 -5.94 27.33 -6.54
C ARG A 156 -4.86 27.95 -7.42
N SER A 157 -3.93 27.15 -7.92
CA SER A 157 -2.83 27.62 -8.76
C SER A 157 -3.36 28.16 -10.09
N PRO A 158 -2.78 29.25 -10.62
CA PRO A 158 -3.13 29.80 -11.93
C PRO A 158 -2.61 28.95 -13.11
N MET A 159 -1.97 27.80 -12.84
CA MET A 159 -1.48 26.88 -13.85
C MET A 159 -2.60 26.35 -14.75
N ASP A 160 -2.26 26.07 -16.01
CA ASP A 160 -3.16 25.37 -16.91
C ASP A 160 -3.36 23.91 -16.47
N THR A 161 -4.45 23.30 -16.96
CA THR A 161 -4.87 21.93 -16.61
C THR A 161 -3.77 20.90 -16.88
N ARG A 162 -3.01 21.03 -17.97
CA ARG A 162 -1.98 20.06 -18.34
C ARG A 162 -0.80 20.15 -17.36
N SER A 163 -0.38 21.36 -17.01
CA SER A 163 0.68 21.57 -16.02
C SER A 163 0.27 21.05 -14.64
N LYS A 164 -0.97 21.27 -14.20
CA LYS A 164 -1.50 20.71 -12.94
C LYS A 164 -1.51 19.18 -12.94
N TYR A 165 -1.85 18.57 -14.08
CA TYR A 165 -1.78 17.11 -14.24
C TYR A 165 -0.35 16.59 -14.08
N TYR A 166 0.65 17.22 -14.71
CA TYR A 166 2.06 16.82 -14.54
C TYR A 166 2.56 16.98 -13.10
N GLU A 167 2.17 18.05 -12.41
CA GLU A 167 2.47 18.22 -10.98
C GLU A 167 1.88 17.09 -10.13
N LEU A 168 0.66 16.64 -10.46
CA LEU A 168 0.01 15.54 -9.78
C LEU A 168 0.75 14.21 -9.98
N ILE A 169 1.21 13.94 -11.21
CA ILE A 169 2.03 12.75 -11.51
C ILE A 169 3.37 12.83 -10.77
N SER A 170 4.01 14.00 -10.76
CA SER A 170 5.27 14.22 -10.03
C SER A 170 5.12 13.96 -8.52
N LEU A 171 4.00 14.41 -7.93
CA LEU A 171 3.64 14.13 -6.55
C LEU A 171 3.52 12.62 -6.28
N LEU A 172 2.81 11.89 -7.15
CA LEU A 172 2.67 10.43 -7.03
C LEU A 172 4.02 9.71 -7.09
N CYS A 173 4.90 10.09 -8.03
CA CYS A 173 6.26 9.54 -8.12
C CYS A 173 7.07 9.78 -6.85
N THR A 174 6.91 10.96 -6.23
CA THR A 174 7.61 11.32 -4.99
C THR A 174 7.14 10.48 -3.82
N VAL A 175 5.82 10.30 -3.69
CA VAL A 175 5.22 9.44 -2.66
C VAL A 175 5.68 7.99 -2.84
N GLU A 176 5.56 7.45 -4.06
CA GLU A 176 5.92 6.06 -4.33
C GLU A 176 7.40 5.79 -4.05
N LYS A 177 8.28 6.74 -4.38
CA LYS A 177 9.71 6.65 -4.05
C LYS A 177 9.93 6.63 -2.54
N ALA A 178 9.28 7.52 -1.79
CA ALA A 178 9.41 7.58 -0.34
C ALA A 178 8.95 6.27 0.32
N GLU A 179 7.83 5.69 -0.13
CA GLU A 179 7.31 4.41 0.38
C GLU A 179 8.25 3.24 0.03
N ARG A 180 8.76 3.18 -1.20
CA ARG A 180 9.76 2.17 -1.59
C ARG A 180 11.02 2.25 -0.74
N ASP A 181 11.46 3.45 -0.40
CA ASP A 181 12.64 3.65 0.44
C ASP A 181 12.35 3.19 1.88
N VAL A 182 11.17 3.49 2.44
CA VAL A 182 10.74 2.98 3.76
C VAL A 182 10.70 1.46 3.79
N ILE A 183 10.14 0.80 2.76
CA ILE A 183 10.09 -0.66 2.67
C ILE A 183 11.50 -1.24 2.64
N LYS A 184 12.41 -0.68 1.83
CA LYS A 184 13.82 -1.12 1.81
C LYS A 184 14.48 -0.97 3.17
N PHE A 185 14.27 0.14 3.88
CA PHE A 185 14.81 0.34 5.22
C PHE A 185 14.21 -0.64 6.23
N ALA A 186 12.91 -0.93 6.16
CA ALA A 186 12.23 -1.89 7.00
C ALA A 186 12.77 -3.31 6.76
N ASP A 187 12.95 -3.73 5.50
CA ASP A 187 13.53 -5.02 5.14
C ASP A 187 14.98 -5.16 5.62
N ILE A 188 15.81 -4.13 5.43
CA ILE A 188 17.18 -4.10 5.95
C ILE A 188 17.18 -4.19 7.48
N SER A 189 16.26 -3.49 8.15
CA SER A 189 16.14 -3.54 9.61
C SER A 189 15.68 -4.90 10.12
N PHE A 190 14.78 -5.58 9.39
CA PHE A 190 14.28 -6.91 9.71
C PHE A 190 15.36 -7.97 9.48
N ILE A 191 16.10 -7.87 8.37
CA ILE A 191 17.28 -8.71 8.10
C ILE A 191 18.34 -8.51 9.19
N ASN A 192 18.66 -7.27 9.56
CA ASN A 192 19.61 -6.97 10.63
C ASN A 192 19.13 -7.46 12.00
N ARG A 193 17.83 -7.38 12.30
CA ARG A 193 17.25 -7.89 13.55
C ARG A 193 17.21 -9.42 13.58
N ARG A 194 17.04 -10.08 12.43
CA ARG A 194 17.15 -11.54 12.27
C ARG A 194 18.60 -12.03 12.34
N ILE A 195 19.56 -11.26 11.85
CA ILE A 195 21.00 -11.52 12.02
C ILE A 195 21.42 -11.34 13.49
N ARG A 196 20.88 -10.34 14.20
CA ARG A 196 21.17 -10.12 15.63
C ARG A 196 20.41 -11.06 16.57
N GLY A 197 19.19 -11.47 16.21
CA GLY A 197 18.34 -12.34 17.02
C GLY A 197 18.49 -13.83 16.71
N GLY A 198 18.98 -14.17 15.51
CA GLY A 198 19.28 -15.53 15.07
C GLY A 198 20.78 -15.81 15.19
N ASP A 199 21.14 -16.35 16.35
CA ASP A 199 22.44 -16.98 16.63
C ASP A 199 23.62 -16.06 16.95
N MET A 200 23.44 -15.24 17.99
CA MET A 200 24.56 -14.62 18.73
C MET A 200 25.57 -15.68 19.22
N ARG A 201 25.21 -16.97 19.29
CA ARG A 201 26.14 -18.06 19.65
C ARG A 201 27.03 -18.47 18.49
N ALA A 202 26.56 -18.46 17.24
CA ALA A 202 27.41 -18.71 16.06
C ALA A 202 28.46 -17.61 15.87
N PHE A 203 28.08 -16.34 16.06
CA PHE A 203 29.01 -15.21 15.98
C PHE A 203 30.03 -15.23 17.13
N GLN A 204 29.59 -15.44 18.38
CA GLN A 204 30.49 -15.62 19.53
C GLN A 204 31.41 -16.85 19.39
N LYS A 205 30.94 -17.93 18.74
CA LYS A 205 31.74 -19.14 18.47
C LYS A 205 32.76 -18.93 17.35
N MET A 206 32.47 -18.06 16.37
CA MET A 206 33.44 -17.62 15.37
C MET A 206 34.49 -16.67 15.97
N GLU A 207 34.07 -15.73 16.81
CA GLU A 207 34.95 -14.75 17.47
C GLU A 207 35.96 -15.44 18.41
N ARG A 208 35.49 -16.43 19.21
CA ARG A 208 36.38 -17.28 20.02
C ARG A 208 37.37 -18.08 19.17
N LYS A 209 36.96 -18.60 18.01
CA LYS A 209 37.86 -19.30 17.07
C LYS A 209 38.95 -18.37 16.51
N HIS A 210 38.65 -17.10 16.28
CA HIS A 210 39.63 -16.13 15.80
C HIS A 210 40.60 -15.67 16.91
N GLN A 211 40.12 -15.47 18.14
CA GLN A 211 41.00 -15.14 19.28
C GLN A 211 41.95 -16.30 19.65
N THR A 212 41.51 -17.56 19.51
CA THR A 212 42.38 -18.72 19.79
C THR A 212 43.43 -18.96 18.69
N ARG A 213 43.21 -18.43 17.47
CA ARG A 213 44.20 -18.48 16.38
C ARG A 213 45.24 -17.36 16.48
N ALA A 214 44.85 -16.17 16.95
CA ALA A 214 45.78 -15.07 17.15
C ALA A 214 46.79 -15.35 18.29
N GLY A 215 46.35 -15.95 19.40
CA GLY A 215 47.23 -16.29 20.53
C GLY A 215 48.20 -17.47 20.30
N LYS A 216 48.12 -18.17 19.15
CA LYS A 216 49.04 -19.24 18.77
C LYS A 216 50.16 -18.80 17.81
N ILE A 217 50.16 -17.52 17.41
CA ILE A 217 51.20 -16.95 16.54
C ILE A 217 52.25 -16.19 17.37
N GLU A 218 52.01 -15.98 18.67
CA GLU A 218 52.92 -15.29 19.60
C GLU A 218 53.62 -16.21 20.63
N GLN A 219 53.67 -17.53 20.37
CA GLN A 219 54.55 -18.48 21.06
C GLN A 219 55.37 -19.27 20.05
#